data_AF-U5S6L7-F1
#
_entry.id   AF-U5S6L7-F1
#
_cell.length_a   1.000
_cell.length_b   1.000
_cell.length_c   1.000
_cell.angle_alpha   90.00
_cell.angle_beta   90.00
_cell.angle_gamma   90.00
#
_symmetry.space_group_name_H-M   'P 1'
#
loop_
_entity.id
_entity.type
_entity.pdbx_description
1 polymer ?
#
loop_
_entity_poly.entity_id
_entity_poly.type
_entity_poly.pdbx_seq_one_letter_code
_entity_poly.pdbx_strand_id
1 'polypeptide(L)'
;MLKKNTKFFSTLSIIFVSTYIVLFSSNSLTIIGAYNIWFAFSICVFLSAGGLILSILSIIAKRKHIALYFVVLFSFLLILFTIFLYLLPEAGIPPAIPLFSD
;
A
#
# COMPACT_ATOMS: atom_id res chain seq x y z
N MET A 1 25.76 12.14 -2.40
CA MET A 1 24.90 11.55 -3.44
C MET A 1 23.42 11.43 -3.07
N LEU A 2 23.04 11.17 -1.80
CA LEU A 2 21.63 10.99 -1.40
C LEU A 2 20.69 12.20 -1.61
N LYS A 3 21.19 13.43 -1.53
CA LYS A 3 20.35 14.65 -1.50
C LYS A 3 19.56 14.88 -2.80
N LYS A 4 20.11 14.49 -3.97
CA LYS A 4 19.50 14.71 -5.30
C LYS A 4 18.34 13.75 -5.58
N ASN A 5 18.38 12.52 -5.05
CA ASN A 5 17.36 11.49 -5.32
C ASN A 5 16.16 11.54 -4.35
N THR A 6 16.22 12.34 -3.28
CA THR A 6 15.11 12.48 -2.32
C THR A 6 13.78 12.91 -2.95
N LYS A 7 13.85 13.81 -3.94
CA LYS A 7 12.66 14.28 -4.68
C LYS A 7 12.06 13.14 -5.50
N PHE A 8 12.90 12.33 -6.14
CA PHE A 8 12.48 11.15 -6.88
C PHE A 8 11.80 10.11 -5.97
N PHE A 9 12.39 9.78 -4.82
CA PHE A 9 11.78 8.85 -3.85
C PHE A 9 10.44 9.34 -3.29
N SER A 10 10.33 10.65 -3.03
CA SER A 10 9.07 11.25 -2.60
C SER A 10 7.99 11.14 -3.67
N THR A 11 8.31 11.49 -4.92
CA THR A 11 7.37 11.40 -6.04
C THR A 11 6.93 9.96 -6.26
N LEU A 12 7.87 9.00 -6.22
CA LEU A 12 7.54 7.59 -6.43
C LEU A 12 6.66 7.03 -5.31
N SER A 13 6.92 7.41 -4.04
CA SER A 13 6.04 7.02 -2.92
C SER A 13 4.62 7.54 -3.08
N ILE A 14 4.46 8.79 -3.51
CA ILE A 14 3.14 9.37 -3.81
C ILE A 14 2.44 8.60 -4.94
N ILE A 15 3.17 8.26 -6.01
CA ILE A 15 2.64 7.47 -7.13
C ILE A 15 2.18 6.09 -6.64
N PHE A 16 2.93 5.42 -5.77
CA PHE A 16 2.55 4.13 -5.22
C PHE A 16 1.26 4.22 -4.42
N VAL A 17 1.15 5.19 -3.51
CA VAL A 17 -0.07 5.39 -2.71
C VAL A 17 -1.27 5.78 -3.59
N SER A 18 -1.09 6.68 -4.56
CA SER A 18 -2.17 7.07 -5.46
C SER A 18 -2.63 5.91 -6.34
N THR A 19 -1.69 5.10 -6.82
CA THR A 19 -2.01 3.95 -7.68
C THR A 19 -2.81 2.90 -6.90
N TYR A 20 -2.48 2.66 -5.63
CA TYR A 20 -3.28 1.82 -4.75
C TYR A 20 -4.72 2.34 -4.63
N ILE A 21 -4.88 3.64 -4.35
CA ILE A 21 -6.21 4.26 -4.18
C ILE A 21 -7.04 4.15 -5.47
N VAL A 22 -6.43 4.39 -6.63
CA VAL A 22 -7.10 4.23 -7.93
C VAL A 22 -7.47 2.78 -8.20
N LEU A 23 -6.56 1.83 -7.96
CA LEU A 23 -6.83 0.39 -8.13
C LEU A 23 -8.01 -0.07 -7.26
N PHE A 24 -8.07 0.43 -6.02
CA PHE A 24 -9.15 0.13 -5.10
C PHE A 24 -10.47 0.75 -5.56
N SER A 25 -10.48 2.04 -5.93
CA SER A 25 -11.69 2.74 -6.37
C SER A 25 -12.24 2.24 -7.71
N SER A 26 -11.40 1.65 -8.56
CA SER A 26 -11.77 1.24 -9.93
C SER A 26 -12.31 -0.18 -10.03
N ASN A 27 -12.58 -0.84 -8.90
CA ASN A 27 -13.01 -2.24 -8.83
C ASN A 27 -12.03 -3.25 -9.48
N SER A 28 -10.83 -2.80 -9.86
CA SER A 28 -9.81 -3.60 -10.53
C SER A 28 -9.27 -4.69 -9.62
N LEU A 29 -9.17 -4.40 -8.31
CA LEU A 29 -8.81 -5.39 -7.29
C LEU A 29 -9.76 -6.60 -7.29
N THR A 30 -11.05 -6.37 -7.50
CA THR A 30 -12.08 -7.42 -7.53
C THR A 30 -11.91 -8.32 -8.75
N ILE A 31 -11.61 -7.73 -9.91
CA ILE A 31 -11.37 -8.47 -11.16
C ILE A 31 -10.08 -9.30 -11.06
N ILE A 32 -9.01 -8.71 -10.51
CA ILE A 32 -7.72 -9.39 -10.34
C ILE A 32 -7.82 -10.47 -9.26
N GLY A 33 -8.52 -10.19 -8.16
CA GLY A 33 -8.77 -11.14 -7.08
C GLY A 33 -9.58 -12.36 -7.51
N ALA A 34 -10.55 -12.17 -8.42
CA ALA A 34 -11.30 -13.27 -9.02
C ALA A 34 -10.43 -14.21 -9.87
N TYR A 35 -9.34 -13.70 -10.47
CA TYR A 35 -8.41 -14.51 -11.24
C TYR A 35 -7.36 -15.18 -10.34
N ASN A 36 -6.72 -14.40 -9.47
CA ASN A 36 -5.77 -14.90 -8.49
C ASN A 36 -5.67 -13.96 -7.29
N ILE A 37 -6.25 -14.40 -6.17
CA ILE A 37 -6.33 -13.62 -4.94
C ILE A 37 -4.94 -13.35 -4.32
N TRP A 38 -3.99 -14.29 -4.46
CA TRP A 38 -2.61 -14.13 -4.01
C TRP A 38 -1.87 -13.07 -4.82
N PHE A 39 -2.16 -12.98 -6.11
CA PHE A 39 -1.58 -11.96 -6.98
C PHE A 39 -2.12 -10.56 -6.63
N ALA A 40 -3.43 -10.44 -6.39
CA ALA A 40 -4.05 -9.19 -5.95
C ALA A 40 -3.48 -8.73 -4.58
N PHE A 41 -3.34 -9.65 -3.64
CA PHE A 41 -2.70 -9.39 -2.35
C PHE A 41 -1.25 -8.93 -2.50
N SER A 42 -0.45 -9.63 -3.31
CA SER A 42 0.96 -9.30 -3.54
C SER A 42 1.14 -7.88 -4.12
N ILE A 43 0.28 -7.49 -5.07
CA ILE A 43 0.25 -6.12 -5.62
C ILE A 43 -0.07 -5.11 -4.50
N CYS A 44 -1.10 -5.37 -3.69
CA CYS A 44 -1.49 -4.47 -2.61
C CYS A 44 -0.36 -4.27 -1.58
N VAL A 45 0.29 -5.36 -1.19
CA VAL A 45 1.45 -5.33 -0.28
C VAL A 45 2.62 -4.60 -0.94
N PHE A 46 2.91 -4.85 -2.21
CA PHE A 46 4.01 -4.20 -2.92
C PHE A 46 3.82 -2.68 -3.01
N LEU A 47 2.61 -2.22 -3.36
CA LEU A 47 2.32 -0.79 -3.44
C LEU A 47 2.34 -0.11 -2.07
N SER A 48 1.77 -0.75 -1.04
CA SER A 48 1.68 -0.16 0.31
C SER A 48 3.04 -0.18 1.04
N ALA A 49 3.73 -1.32 1.07
CA ALA A 49 5.05 -1.45 1.69
C ALA A 49 6.12 -0.70 0.90
N GLY A 50 6.10 -0.76 -0.43
CA GLY A 50 6.99 0.02 -1.29
C GLY A 50 6.80 1.53 -1.08
N GLY A 51 5.54 1.99 -1.03
CA GLY A 51 5.20 3.37 -0.69
C GLY A 51 5.76 3.80 0.67
N LEU A 52 5.63 2.95 1.69
CA LEU A 52 6.10 3.20 3.05
C LEU A 52 7.63 3.31 3.10
N ILE A 53 8.36 2.33 2.55
CA ILE A 53 9.83 2.30 2.56
C ILE A 53 10.39 3.54 1.86
N LEU A 54 9.84 3.90 0.70
CA LEU A 54 10.29 5.09 -0.03
C LEU A 54 9.97 6.40 0.69
N SER A 55 8.83 6.48 1.37
CA SER A 55 8.49 7.65 2.17
C SER A 55 9.43 7.80 3.37
N ILE A 56 9.73 6.72 4.10
CA ILE A 56 10.69 6.74 5.20
C ILE A 56 12.08 7.16 4.71
N LEU A 57 12.56 6.57 3.61
CA LEU A 57 13.84 6.94 3.00
C LEU A 57 13.89 8.43 2.63
N SER A 58 12.78 8.99 2.15
CA SER A 58 12.68 10.40 1.80
C SER A 58 12.68 11.32 3.03
N ILE A 59 12.04 10.92 4.14
CA ILE A 59 12.05 11.66 5.42
C ILE A 59 13.45 11.67 6.06
N ILE A 60 14.12 10.52 6.09
CA ILE A 60 15.48 10.41 6.65
C ILE A 60 16.44 11.31 5.86
N ALA A 61 16.26 11.39 4.55
CA ALA A 61 17.12 12.18 3.67
C ALA A 61 16.74 13.68 3.60
N LYS A 62 15.53 14.07 4.05
CA LYS A 62 15.07 15.48 4.10
C LYS A 62 14.28 15.78 5.38
N ARG A 63 14.80 16.71 6.18
CA ARG A 63 14.36 16.99 7.55
C ARG A 63 12.98 17.66 7.74
N LYS A 64 12.33 18.22 6.71
CA LYS A 64 11.13 19.08 6.90
C LYS A 64 10.14 19.11 5.72
N HIS A 65 9.42 18.01 5.47
CA HIS A 65 8.23 18.04 4.60
C HIS A 65 7.04 17.37 5.30
N ILE A 66 6.06 18.18 5.71
CA ILE A 66 4.84 17.70 6.38
C ILE A 66 4.06 16.73 5.50
N ALA A 67 4.08 16.95 4.18
CA ALA A 67 3.45 16.07 3.19
C ALA A 67 3.98 14.63 3.25
N LEU A 68 5.27 14.41 3.54
CA LEU A 68 5.82 13.05 3.63
C LEU A 68 5.29 12.29 4.85
N TYR A 69 5.02 12.98 5.96
CA TYR A 69 4.40 12.37 7.13
C TYR A 69 2.98 11.88 6.83
N PHE A 70 2.21 12.67 6.06
CA PHE A 70 0.89 12.24 5.59
C PHE A 70 0.98 11.00 4.69
N VAL A 71 1.97 10.94 3.79
CA VAL A 71 2.17 9.76 2.92
C VAL A 71 2.54 8.52 3.75
N VAL A 72 3.42 8.63 4.75
CA VAL A 72 3.71 7.51 5.67
C VAL A 72 2.47 7.03 6.38
N LEU A 73 1.69 7.96 6.95
CA LEU A 73 0.45 7.62 7.64
C LEU A 73 -0.53 6.92 6.70
N PHE A 74 -0.73 7.44 5.48
CA PHE A 74 -1.55 6.79 4.47
C PHE A 74 -1.04 5.41 4.08
N SER A 75 0.26 5.24 3.83
CA SER A 75 0.84 3.93 3.53
C SER A 75 0.62 2.93 4.67
N PHE A 76 0.74 3.37 5.92
CA PHE A 76 0.44 2.53 7.08
C PHE A 76 -1.03 2.13 7.15
N LEU A 77 -1.95 3.06 6.92
CA LEU A 77 -3.39 2.76 6.82
C LEU A 77 -3.68 1.79 5.66
N LEU A 78 -3.01 1.93 4.51
CA LEU A 78 -3.17 1.02 3.37
C LEU A 78 -2.68 -0.41 3.68
N ILE A 79 -1.63 -0.55 4.48
CA ILE A 79 -1.16 -1.88 4.94
C ILE A 79 -2.22 -2.51 5.84
N LEU A 80 -2.70 -1.79 6.86
CA LEU A 80 -3.78 -2.26 7.73
C LEU A 80 -5.01 -2.65 6.92
N PHE A 81 -5.42 -1.79 5.99
CA PHE A 81 -6.55 -2.03 5.12
C PHE A 81 -6.37 -3.27 4.24
N THR A 82 -5.16 -3.50 3.71
CA THR A 82 -4.83 -4.72 2.97
C THR A 82 -4.94 -5.97 3.85
N ILE A 83 -4.49 -5.90 5.11
CA ILE A 83 -4.62 -7.00 6.07
C ILE A 83 -6.09 -7.29 6.35
N PHE A 84 -6.92 -6.27 6.56
CA PHE A 84 -8.37 -6.45 6.74
C PHE A 84 -9.06 -7.02 5.50
N LEU A 85 -8.69 -6.59 4.30
CA LEU A 85 -9.30 -7.10 3.07
C LEU A 85 -8.98 -8.57 2.79
N TYR A 86 -7.72 -8.95 2.99
CA TYR A 86 -7.23 -10.25 2.49
C TYR A 86 -7.02 -11.29 3.57
N LEU A 87 -6.62 -10.89 4.79
CA LEU A 87 -6.23 -11.82 5.86
C LEU A 87 -7.30 -11.95 6.95
N LEU A 88 -7.97 -10.85 7.32
CA LEU A 88 -8.93 -10.87 8.42
C LEU A 88 -10.38 -10.98 7.90
N PRO A 89 -11.19 -11.91 8.44
CA PRO A 89 -12.63 -11.86 8.24
C PRO A 89 -13.20 -10.65 9.01
N GLU A 90 -13.72 -9.65 8.31
CA GLU A 90 -14.53 -8.61 8.94
C GLU A 90 -16.01 -8.96 8.91
N ALA A 91 -16.66 -8.87 10.08
CA ALA A 91 -18.11 -8.76 10.27
C ALA A 91 -19.00 -9.58 9.32
N GLY A 92 -18.72 -10.88 9.18
CA GLY A 92 -19.57 -11.81 8.41
C GLY A 92 -19.24 -11.93 6.92
N ILE A 93 -18.15 -11.32 6.45
CA ILE A 93 -17.61 -11.53 5.09
C ILE A 93 -16.44 -12.52 5.19
N PRO A 94 -16.46 -13.64 4.44
CA PRO A 94 -15.34 -14.58 4.46
C PRO A 94 -14.07 -13.90 3.95
N PRO A 95 -12.91 -14.16 4.56
CA PRO A 95 -11.66 -13.52 4.15
C PRO A 95 -11.29 -14.01 2.75
N ALA A 96 -10.76 -13.11 1.92
CA ALA A 96 -10.37 -13.42 0.56
C ALA A 96 -9.30 -14.53 0.50
N ILE A 97 -8.47 -14.65 1.55
CA ILE A 97 -7.55 -15.76 1.78
C ILE A 97 -7.93 -16.41 3.12
N PRO A 98 -8.42 -17.65 3.15
CA PRO A 98 -8.66 -18.35 4.40
C PRO A 98 -7.33 -18.61 5.11
N LEU A 99 -7.12 -17.91 6.23
CA LEU A 99 -5.94 -18.07 7.09
C LEU A 99 -6.03 -19.34 7.96
N PHE A 100 -7.25 -19.82 8.19
CA PHE A 100 -7.53 -21.09 8.86
C PHE A 100 -8.38 -21.93 7.91
N SER A 101 -7.83 -23.06 7.49
CA SER A 101 -8.55 -24.13 6.83
C SER A 101 -9.17 -25.00 7.92
N ASP A 102 -10.50 -25.03 8.00
CA ASP A 102 -11.21 -26.14 8.65
C ASP A 102 -11.08 -27.41 7.80
#